data_AF-A0A353PHT9-F1
#
_entry.id   AF-A0A353PHT9-F1
#
_cell.length_a   1.000
_cell.length_b   1.000
_cell.length_c   1.000
_cell.angle_alpha   90.00
_cell.angle_beta   90.00
_cell.angle_gamma   90.00
#
_symmetry.space_group_name_H-M   'P 1'
#
loop_
_entity.id
_entity.type
_entity.pdbx_description
1 polymer ?
#
loop_
_entity_poly.entity_id
_entity_poly.type
_entity_poly.pdbx_seq_one_letter_code
_entity_poly.pdbx_strand_id
1 'polypeptide(L)'
;MAHLFETINSNFFSVLSSPNKKTYIDCIFIIYHSIDSIEDAFQGDREFIVQKLIDYFDDEPDEEFIDVEEDEPARTSRQKATHVINVLKKNGWLGEEELGDYKTSLNLFDYSIQIIDILEAIQNNHQSEYTGEIFTVYSLLSSFTIEEGIGVL
;
A
#
# COMPACT_ATOMS: atom_id res chain seq x y z
N MET A 1 14.52 -22.59 10.43
CA MET A 1 13.88 -21.28 10.66
C MET A 1 13.63 -20.72 9.28
N ALA A 2 12.40 -20.31 8.98
CA ALA A 2 12.12 -19.65 7.71
C ALA A 2 12.73 -18.24 7.76
N HIS A 3 13.46 -17.85 6.72
CA HIS A 3 13.96 -16.49 6.55
C HIS A 3 12.91 -15.67 5.81
N LEU A 4 12.68 -14.41 6.20
CA LEU A 4 11.65 -13.55 5.59
C LEU A 4 11.79 -13.46 4.06
N PHE A 5 13.02 -13.33 3.56
CA PHE A 5 13.35 -13.26 2.13
C PHE A 5 13.32 -14.61 1.40
N GLU A 6 12.94 -15.70 2.07
CA GLU A 6 12.51 -16.93 1.39
C GLU A 6 11.06 -16.82 0.89
N THR A 7 10.27 -15.90 1.48
CA THR A 7 8.86 -15.68 1.16
C THR A 7 8.63 -14.40 0.35
N ILE A 8 9.36 -13.33 0.65
CA ILE A 8 9.26 -12.04 -0.06
C ILE A 8 10.46 -11.80 -0.97
N ASN A 9 10.23 -11.07 -2.07
CA ASN A 9 11.31 -10.65 -2.96
C ASN A 9 12.35 -9.80 -2.20
N SER A 10 13.64 -10.02 -2.44
CA SER A 10 14.74 -9.27 -1.79
C SER A 10 14.65 -7.76 -2.00
N ASN A 11 14.07 -7.33 -3.12
CA ASN A 11 13.93 -5.93 -3.49
C ASN A 11 12.55 -5.36 -3.18
N PHE A 12 11.70 -6.08 -2.45
CA PHE A 12 10.32 -5.67 -2.17
C PHE A 12 10.21 -4.24 -1.63
N PHE A 13 11.00 -3.90 -0.61
CA PHE A 13 10.98 -2.56 0.00
C PHE A 13 11.71 -1.48 -0.82
N SER A 14 12.40 -1.84 -1.91
CA SER A 14 13.18 -0.88 -2.71
C SER A 14 12.27 0.21 -3.30
N VAL A 15 11.05 -0.17 -3.70
CA VAL A 15 10.00 0.71 -4.21
C VAL A 15 9.74 1.88 -3.25
N LEU A 16 9.65 1.59 -1.95
CA LEU A 16 9.36 2.56 -0.89
C LEU A 16 10.56 3.46 -0.55
N SER A 17 11.76 3.10 -1.00
CA SER A 17 13.01 3.83 -0.79
C SER A 17 13.51 4.58 -2.03
N SER A 18 12.80 4.44 -3.15
CA SER A 18 13.17 5.01 -4.45
C SER A 18 12.90 6.53 -4.54
N PRO A 19 13.44 7.23 -5.55
CA PRO A 19 13.11 8.63 -5.80
C PRO A 19 11.61 8.87 -6.01
N ASN A 20 10.92 7.96 -6.71
CA ASN A 20 9.47 8.04 -6.99
C ASN A 20 8.60 7.36 -5.92
N LYS A 21 9.11 7.19 -4.68
CA LYS A 21 8.41 6.47 -3.61
C LYS A 21 7.00 6.96 -3.31
N LYS A 22 6.71 8.25 -3.51
CA LYS A 22 5.37 8.83 -3.31
C LYS A 22 4.40 8.28 -4.36
N THR A 23 4.73 8.52 -5.62
CA THR A 23 4.01 8.00 -6.78
C THR A 23 3.79 6.48 -6.70
N TYR A 24 4.82 5.71 -6.30
CA TYR A 24 4.66 4.27 -6.15
C TYR A 24 3.68 3.89 -5.05
N ILE A 25 3.69 4.58 -3.91
CA ILE A 25 2.74 4.34 -2.82
C ILE A 25 1.32 4.69 -3.25
N ASP A 26 1.12 5.82 -3.91
CA ASP A 26 -0.19 6.23 -4.39
C ASP A 26 -0.74 5.21 -5.39
N CYS A 27 0.11 4.75 -6.33
CA CYS A 27 -0.24 3.68 -7.27
C CYS A 27 -0.56 2.35 -6.56
N ILE A 28 0.18 1.99 -5.51
CA ILE A 28 -0.09 0.77 -4.71
C ILE A 28 -1.48 0.82 -4.09
N PHE A 29 -1.87 1.96 -3.48
CA PHE A 29 -3.21 2.11 -2.89
C PHE A 29 -4.30 2.11 -3.97
N ILE A 30 -4.07 2.79 -5.10
CA ILE A 30 -5.01 2.75 -6.23
C ILE A 30 -5.25 1.32 -6.70
N ILE A 31 -4.18 0.52 -6.87
CA ILE A 31 -4.28 -0.89 -7.28
C ILE A 31 -5.02 -1.70 -6.22
N TYR A 32 -4.68 -1.53 -4.94
CA TYR A 32 -5.31 -2.24 -3.83
C TYR A 32 -6.83 -2.00 -3.79
N HIS A 33 -7.25 -0.75 -3.76
CA HIS A 33 -8.67 -0.41 -3.77
C HIS A 33 -9.37 -0.82 -5.07
N SER A 34 -8.65 -0.78 -6.20
CA SER A 34 -9.20 -1.25 -7.47
C SER A 34 -9.48 -2.75 -7.45
N ILE A 35 -8.62 -3.56 -6.83
CA ILE A 35 -8.83 -5.01 -6.72
C ILE A 35 -9.94 -5.34 -5.71
N ASP A 36 -10.05 -4.58 -4.62
CA ASP A 36 -11.06 -4.80 -3.56
C ASP A 36 -12.47 -4.32 -3.94
N SER A 37 -12.59 -3.27 -4.77
CA SER A 37 -13.88 -2.64 -5.11
C SER A 37 -14.68 -3.31 -6.24
N ILE A 38 -14.14 -4.34 -6.87
CA ILE A 38 -14.71 -4.94 -8.09
C ILE A 38 -15.51 -6.22 -7.79
N GLU A 39 -16.67 -6.38 -8.43
CA GLU A 39 -17.41 -7.65 -8.48
C GLU A 39 -16.56 -8.77 -9.11
N ASP A 40 -16.64 -10.01 -8.61
CA ASP A 40 -15.82 -11.19 -9.00
C ASP A 40 -15.49 -11.32 -10.51
N ALA A 41 -16.37 -10.83 -11.41
CA ALA A 41 -16.21 -10.90 -12.86
C ALA A 41 -15.12 -9.98 -13.47
N PHE A 42 -14.67 -8.94 -12.78
CA PHE A 42 -13.64 -7.99 -13.26
C PHE A 42 -12.45 -7.87 -12.30
N GLN A 43 -12.41 -8.70 -11.25
CA GLN A 43 -11.41 -8.60 -10.20
C GLN A 43 -10.01 -8.73 -10.81
N GLY A 44 -9.19 -7.70 -10.60
CA GLY A 44 -7.82 -7.66 -11.08
C GLY A 44 -7.65 -7.41 -12.59
N ASP A 45 -8.69 -7.05 -13.36
CA ASP A 45 -8.53 -6.77 -14.80
C ASP A 45 -7.41 -5.72 -15.03
N ARG A 46 -6.35 -6.15 -15.72
CA ARG A 46 -5.17 -5.34 -15.96
C ARG A 46 -5.51 -4.04 -16.70
N GLU A 47 -6.41 -4.08 -17.69
CA GLU A 47 -6.72 -2.86 -18.44
C GLU A 47 -7.51 -1.86 -17.59
N PHE A 48 -8.35 -2.34 -16.67
CA PHE A 48 -9.03 -1.48 -15.70
C PHE A 48 -8.03 -0.81 -14.76
N ILE A 49 -7.10 -1.58 -14.20
CA ILE A 49 -6.05 -1.06 -13.31
C ILE A 49 -5.16 -0.05 -14.04
N VAL A 50 -4.76 -0.36 -15.28
CA VAL A 50 -3.98 0.56 -16.13
C VAL A 50 -4.76 1.86 -16.34
N GLN A 51 -6.07 1.80 -16.59
CA GLN A 51 -6.88 3.00 -16.77
C GLN A 51 -6.90 3.86 -15.49
N LYS A 52 -7.07 3.26 -14.31
CA LYS A 52 -7.03 3.98 -13.03
C LYS A 52 -5.71 4.70 -12.78
N LEU A 53 -4.59 4.05 -13.15
CA LEU A 53 -3.27 4.67 -13.04
C LEU A 53 -3.07 5.78 -14.09
N ILE A 54 -3.61 5.63 -15.30
CA ILE A 54 -3.59 6.70 -16.31
C ILE A 54 -4.31 7.93 -15.78
N ASP A 55 -5.51 7.75 -15.21
CA ASP A 55 -6.29 8.85 -14.64
C ASP A 55 -5.48 9.59 -13.55
N TYR A 56 -4.81 8.86 -12.67
CA TYR A 56 -3.91 9.43 -11.66
C TYR A 56 -2.76 10.25 -12.26
N PHE A 57 -2.08 9.72 -13.29
CA PHE A 57 -0.97 10.43 -13.94
C PHE A 57 -1.42 11.62 -14.79
N ASP A 58 -2.65 11.62 -15.30
CA ASP A 58 -3.23 12.75 -16.01
C ASP A 58 -3.60 13.90 -15.05
N ASP A 59 -3.99 13.57 -13.81
CA ASP A 59 -4.30 14.54 -12.75
C ASP A 59 -3.02 15.15 -12.11
N GLU A 60 -1.88 14.44 -12.18
CA GLU A 60 -0.57 14.90 -11.68
C GLU A 60 0.50 15.05 -12.79
N PRO A 61 0.33 15.97 -13.76
CA PRO A 61 1.21 16.08 -14.92
C PRO A 61 2.61 16.62 -14.60
N ASP A 62 2.76 17.36 -13.49
CA ASP A 62 3.98 18.10 -13.14
C ASP A 62 4.95 17.32 -12.20
N GLU A 63 4.59 16.13 -11.73
CA GLU A 63 5.55 15.29 -11.01
C GLU A 63 6.53 14.65 -12.02
N GLU A 64 7.80 15.08 -11.95
CA GLU A 64 8.89 14.44 -12.68
C GLU A 64 9.00 12.98 -12.21
N PHE A 65 8.50 12.06 -13.04
CA PHE A 65 8.69 10.63 -12.85
C PHE A 65 10.11 10.28 -13.28
N ILE A 66 11.03 10.23 -12.30
CA ILE A 66 12.45 9.98 -12.54
C ILE A 66 12.67 8.48 -12.63
N ASP A 67 12.77 7.96 -13.84
CA ASP A 67 13.21 6.57 -14.03
C ASP A 67 14.73 6.50 -13.88
N VAL A 68 15.20 5.63 -12.99
CA VAL A 68 16.64 5.42 -12.74
C VAL A 68 17.18 4.25 -13.58
N GLU A 69 16.29 3.40 -14.12
CA GLU A 69 16.66 2.19 -14.86
C GLU A 69 16.53 2.34 -16.40
N GLU A 70 15.66 3.23 -16.91
CA GLU A 70 15.52 3.48 -18.35
C GLU A 70 16.25 4.76 -18.80
N ASP A 71 17.06 4.66 -19.86
CA ASP A 71 17.75 5.80 -20.49
C ASP A 71 16.77 6.83 -21.11
N GLU A 72 15.47 6.51 -21.20
CA GLU A 72 14.42 7.38 -21.72
C GLU A 72 13.25 7.46 -20.73
N PRO A 73 12.86 8.65 -20.23
CA PRO A 73 11.76 8.77 -19.28
C PRO A 73 10.43 8.41 -19.94
N ALA A 74 9.58 7.65 -19.23
CA ALA A 74 8.21 7.37 -19.64
C ALA A 74 7.45 8.70 -19.87
N ARG A 75 7.07 8.98 -21.13
CA ARG A 75 6.54 10.31 -21.51
C ARG A 75 5.03 10.43 -21.41
N THR A 76 4.30 9.33 -21.58
CA THR A 76 2.84 9.32 -21.54
C THR A 76 2.33 8.68 -20.25
N SER A 77 1.16 9.10 -19.78
CA SER A 77 0.50 8.54 -18.59
C SER A 77 0.32 7.01 -18.69
N ARG A 78 0.03 6.49 -19.90
CA ARG A 78 -0.03 5.04 -20.15
C ARG A 78 1.32 4.35 -20.02
N GLN A 79 2.40 4.98 -20.47
CA GLN A 79 3.75 4.45 -20.28
C GLN A 79 4.12 4.46 -18.79
N LYS A 80 3.84 5.55 -18.07
CA LYS A 80 4.07 5.64 -16.61
C LYS A 80 3.30 4.54 -15.86
N ALA A 81 2.00 4.38 -16.14
CA ALA A 81 1.16 3.33 -15.56
C ALA A 81 1.72 1.91 -15.81
N THR A 82 2.10 1.64 -17.07
CA THR A 82 2.66 0.33 -17.44
C THR A 82 4.01 0.09 -16.77
N HIS A 83 4.86 1.11 -16.70
CA HIS A 83 6.16 1.04 -16.03
C HIS A 83 5.99 0.75 -14.53
N VAL A 84 5.10 1.47 -13.83
CA VAL A 84 4.82 1.22 -12.41
C VAL A 84 4.38 -0.23 -12.17
N ILE A 85 3.44 -0.76 -12.97
CA ILE A 85 3.01 -2.16 -12.86
C ILE A 85 4.20 -3.11 -13.04
N ASN A 86 5.07 -2.87 -14.01
CA ASN A 86 6.25 -3.71 -14.24
C ASN A 86 7.24 -3.66 -13.06
N VAL A 87 7.49 -2.48 -12.49
CA VAL A 87 8.34 -2.31 -11.30
C VAL A 87 7.75 -3.05 -10.11
N LEU A 88 6.45 -2.89 -9.86
CA LEU A 88 5.76 -3.56 -8.75
C LEU A 88 5.80 -5.09 -8.91
N LYS A 89 5.59 -5.62 -10.12
CA LYS A 89 5.77 -7.05 -10.43
C LYS A 89 7.21 -7.52 -10.19
N LYS A 90 8.20 -6.81 -10.73
CA LYS A 90 9.63 -7.13 -10.58
C LYS A 90 10.06 -7.20 -9.12
N ASN A 91 9.49 -6.34 -8.28
CA ASN A 91 9.77 -6.27 -6.84
C ASN A 91 8.85 -7.16 -6.00
N GLY A 92 7.97 -7.96 -6.60
CA GLY A 92 7.12 -8.91 -5.88
C GLY A 92 5.94 -8.28 -5.13
N TRP A 93 5.45 -7.12 -5.55
CA TRP A 93 4.19 -6.58 -5.02
C TRP A 93 2.98 -7.24 -5.68
N LEU A 94 3.09 -7.50 -6.98
CA LEU A 94 2.00 -7.99 -7.83
C LEU A 94 2.38 -9.30 -8.54
N GLY A 95 1.41 -10.20 -8.64
CA GLY A 95 1.37 -11.30 -9.60
C GLY A 95 0.57 -10.93 -10.85
N GLU A 96 0.76 -11.69 -11.93
CA GLU A 96 -0.04 -11.59 -13.15
C GLU A 96 -0.46 -12.99 -13.59
N GLU A 97 -1.73 -13.15 -13.92
CA GLU A 97 -2.34 -14.40 -14.33
C GLU A 97 -3.07 -14.24 -15.66
N GLU A 98 -2.90 -15.20 -16.57
CA GLU A 98 -3.65 -15.25 -17.83
C GLU A 98 -5.00 -15.94 -17.59
N LEU A 99 -6.11 -15.21 -17.75
CA LEU A 99 -7.46 -15.72 -17.51
C LEU A 99 -8.09 -16.39 -18.75
N GLY A 100 -7.38 -16.41 -19.88
CA GLY A 100 -7.92 -16.81 -21.18
C GLY A 100 -8.53 -15.63 -21.96
N ASP A 101 -8.93 -15.86 -23.21
CA ASP A 101 -9.51 -14.83 -24.10
C ASP A 101 -8.66 -13.55 -24.26
N TYR A 102 -7.33 -13.68 -24.22
CA TYR A 102 -6.36 -12.57 -24.25
C TYR A 102 -6.50 -11.57 -23.09
N LYS A 103 -7.12 -11.99 -21.98
CA LYS A 103 -7.24 -11.19 -20.76
C LYS A 103 -6.19 -11.61 -19.73
N THR A 104 -5.63 -10.60 -19.07
CA THR A 104 -4.67 -10.75 -17.98
C THR A 104 -5.24 -10.11 -16.72
N SER A 105 -5.08 -10.78 -15.59
CA SER A 105 -5.41 -10.24 -14.28
C SER A 105 -4.14 -9.94 -13.47
N LEU A 106 -4.19 -8.88 -12.67
CA LEU A 106 -3.19 -8.51 -11.68
C LEU A 106 -3.72 -8.87 -10.29
N ASN A 107 -2.92 -9.61 -9.54
CA ASN A 107 -3.25 -10.03 -8.18
C ASN A 107 -2.19 -9.50 -7.20
N LEU A 108 -2.62 -9.12 -5.99
CA LEU A 108 -1.70 -8.83 -4.89
C LEU A 108 -1.35 -10.13 -4.16
N PHE A 109 -0.10 -10.27 -3.73
CA PHE A 109 0.28 -11.35 -2.82
C PHE A 109 -0.26 -11.08 -1.40
N ASP A 110 -0.53 -12.14 -0.63
CA ASP A 110 -1.04 -12.02 0.75
C ASP A 110 -0.16 -11.14 1.64
N TYR A 111 1.17 -11.22 1.47
CA TYR A 111 2.10 -10.37 2.22
C TYR A 111 2.07 -8.92 1.74
N SER A 112 1.79 -8.67 0.45
CA SER A 112 1.62 -7.32 -0.07
C SER A 112 0.40 -6.68 0.57
N ILE A 113 -0.75 -7.39 0.62
CA ILE A 113 -1.98 -6.91 1.25
C ILE A 113 -1.73 -6.51 2.71
N GLN A 114 -1.13 -7.39 3.51
CA GLN A 114 -0.81 -7.11 4.91
C GLN A 114 0.07 -5.87 5.09
N ILE A 115 1.04 -5.66 4.20
CA ILE A 115 1.93 -4.51 4.27
C ILE A 115 1.18 -3.23 3.85
N ILE A 116 0.31 -3.31 2.84
CA ILE A 116 -0.52 -2.19 2.38
C ILE A 116 -1.44 -1.72 3.51
N ASP A 117 -2.12 -2.64 4.19
CA ASP A 117 -2.99 -2.32 5.33
C ASP A 117 -2.24 -1.56 6.43
N ILE A 118 -1.00 -1.99 6.73
CA ILE A 118 -0.14 -1.31 7.71
C ILE A 118 0.24 0.10 7.22
N LEU A 119 0.58 0.25 5.94
CA LEU A 119 0.96 1.54 5.35
C LEU A 119 -0.23 2.52 5.35
N GLU A 120 -1.43 2.07 5.02
CA GLU A 120 -2.66 2.89 5.11
C GLU A 120 -2.96 3.28 6.55
N ALA A 121 -2.84 2.35 7.50
CA ALA A 121 -3.03 2.65 8.92
C ALA A 121 -2.05 3.73 9.41
N ILE A 122 -0.79 3.67 8.97
CA ILE A 122 0.23 4.69 9.28
C ILE A 122 -0.14 6.03 8.63
N GLN A 123 -0.51 6.04 7.34
CA GLN A 123 -0.89 7.25 6.61
C GLN A 123 -2.09 7.96 7.26
N ASN A 124 -3.07 7.18 7.72
CA ASN A 124 -4.28 7.66 8.37
C ASN A 124 -4.07 8.05 9.84
N ASN A 125 -2.83 8.02 10.35
CA ASN A 125 -2.50 8.27 11.75
C ASN A 125 -3.36 7.45 12.72
N HIS A 126 -3.61 6.17 12.42
CA HIS A 126 -4.18 5.24 13.39
C HIS A 126 -3.18 5.03 14.54
N GLN A 127 -3.15 5.95 15.50
CA GLN A 127 -2.48 5.75 16.76
C GLN A 127 -3.31 4.74 17.53
N SER A 128 -2.74 3.54 17.73
CA SER A 128 -3.27 2.64 18.73
C SER A 128 -3.23 3.40 20.06
N GLU A 129 -4.39 3.76 20.59
CA GLU A 129 -4.62 4.54 21.83
C GLU A 129 -4.01 3.89 23.09
N TYR A 130 -3.26 2.80 22.91
CA TYR A 130 -2.66 1.96 23.93
C TYR A 130 -1.83 2.74 24.96
N THR A 131 -1.16 3.82 24.56
CA THR A 131 -0.42 4.68 25.50
C THR A 131 -1.32 5.66 26.24
N GLY A 132 -2.38 6.15 25.60
CA GLY A 132 -3.35 7.07 26.20
C GLY A 132 -4.16 6.38 27.30
N GLU A 133 -4.63 5.15 27.06
CA GLU A 133 -5.41 4.39 28.04
C GLU A 133 -4.57 3.97 29.25
N ILE A 134 -3.35 3.43 29.04
CA ILE A 134 -2.46 3.07 30.15
C ILE A 134 -2.05 4.31 30.95
N PHE A 135 -1.75 5.42 30.28
CA PHE A 135 -1.43 6.68 30.96
C PHE A 135 -2.63 7.26 31.70
N THR A 136 -3.84 7.12 31.15
CA THR A 136 -5.09 7.53 31.79
C THR A 136 -5.36 6.69 33.03
N VAL A 137 -5.23 5.36 32.94
CA VAL A 137 -5.33 4.44 34.08
C VAL A 137 -4.29 4.77 35.14
N TYR A 138 -3.02 4.97 34.76
CA TYR A 138 -1.96 5.37 35.68
C TYR A 138 -2.25 6.73 36.34
N SER A 139 -2.70 7.71 35.56
CA SER A 139 -3.02 9.05 36.05
C SER A 139 -4.19 9.02 37.04
N LEU A 140 -5.25 8.28 36.72
CA LEU A 140 -6.41 8.07 37.60
C LEU A 140 -6.01 7.38 38.91
N LEU A 141 -5.17 6.35 38.84
CA LEU A 141 -4.67 5.66 40.04
C LEU A 141 -3.72 6.53 40.87
N SER A 142 -2.91 7.37 40.21
CA SER A 142 -1.94 8.25 40.88
C SER A 142 -2.59 9.50 41.47
N SER A 143 -3.70 9.97 40.89
CA SER A 143 -4.50 11.07 41.44
C SER A 143 -5.54 10.62 42.47
N PHE A 144 -5.69 9.32 42.69
CA PHE A 144 -6.66 8.77 43.65
C PHE A 144 -6.21 9.06 45.08
N THR A 145 -6.97 9.88 45.79
CA THR A 145 -6.79 10.14 47.22
C THR A 145 -7.78 9.27 48.01
N ILE A 146 -7.29 8.58 49.04
CA ILE A 146 -8.11 7.67 49.87
C ILE A 146 -9.29 8.40 50.55
N GLU A 147 -9.18 9.71 50.73
CA GLU A 147 -10.22 10.57 51.31
C GLU A 147 -11.45 10.79 50.40
N GLU A 148 -11.31 10.59 49.08
CA GLU A 148 -12.42 10.69 48.10
C GLU A 148 -13.06 9.33 47.77
N GLY A 149 -12.50 8.24 48.29
CA GLY A 149 -13.07 6.91 48.14
C GLY A 149 -14.31 6.74 49.00
N ILE A 150 -15.50 6.69 48.39
CA ILE A 150 -16.69 6.14 49.07
C ILE A 150 -16.39 4.67 49.33
N GLY A 151 -15.99 4.35 50.57
CA GLY A 151 -15.94 2.99 51.05
C GLY A 151 -17.35 2.40 50.93
N VAL A 152 -17.55 1.53 49.94
CA VAL A 152 -18.70 0.64 49.93
C VAL A 152 -18.45 -0.38 51.04
N LEU A 153 -19.01 -0.09 52.23
CA LEU A 153 -19.21 -1.06 53.30
C LEU A 153 -20.31 -2.05 52.90
#